data_AF-A0A9X3DA65-F1
#
_entry.id   AF-A0A9X3DA65-F1
#
_cell.length_a   1.000
_cell.length_b   1.000
_cell.length_c   1.000
_cell.angle_alpha   90.00
_cell.angle_beta   90.00
_cell.angle_gamma   90.00
#
_symmetry.space_group_name_H-M   'P 1'
#
loop_
_entity.id
_entity.type
_entity.pdbx_description
1 polymer ?
#
loop_
_entity_poly.entity_id
_entity_poly.type
_entity_poly.pdbx_seq_one_letter_code
_entity_poly.pdbx_strand_id
1 'polypeptide(L)' 'MGINLPVVIVIVVIVVLLIVFLIKRNQEDKTKFEQEVIDSERPPEKDDKENL' A
#
# COMPACT_ATOMS: atom_id res chain seq x y z
N MET A 1 -26.61 -32.25 9.05
CA MET A 1 -25.95 -30.93 9.04
C MET A 1 -25.43 -30.67 7.63
N GLY A 2 -26.13 -29.86 6.85
CA GLY A 2 -25.70 -29.48 5.51
C GLY A 2 -25.03 -28.11 5.59
N ILE A 3 -23.77 -28.02 5.19
CA ILE A 3 -23.06 -26.74 5.09
C ILE A 3 -23.65 -25.99 3.90
N ASN A 4 -24.09 -24.76 4.11
CA ASN A 4 -24.55 -23.88 3.05
C ASN A 4 -23.34 -23.40 2.23
N LEU A 5 -22.97 -24.19 1.22
CA LEU A 5 -21.92 -23.88 0.24
C LEU A 5 -21.93 -22.43 -0.27
N PRO A 6 -23.07 -21.80 -0.58
CA PRO A 6 -23.10 -20.41 -1.02
C PRO A 6 -22.56 -19.43 0.03
N VAL A 7 -22.91 -19.65 1.31
CA VAL A 7 -22.47 -18.82 2.42
C VAL A 7 -20.96 -18.97 2.64
N VAL A 8 -20.44 -20.19 2.53
CA VAL A 8 -19.00 -20.44 2.65
C VAL A 8 -18.22 -19.73 1.56
N ILE A 9 -18.69 -19.77 0.31
CA ILE A 9 -18.04 -19.08 -0.81
C ILE A 9 -17.98 -17.57 -0.56
N VAL A 10 -19.09 -16.96 -0.10
CA VAL A 10 -19.13 -15.52 0.20
C VAL A 10 -18.11 -15.16 1.28
N ILE A 11 -18.02 -15.95 2.35
CA ILE A 11 -17.05 -15.71 3.44
C ILE A 11 -15.62 -15.81 2.91
N VAL A 12 -15.31 -16.82 2.10
CA VAL A 12 -13.97 -17.00 1.52
C VAL A 12 -13.60 -15.80 0.63
N VAL A 13 -14.52 -15.32 -0.21
CA VAL A 13 -14.27 -14.14 -1.07
C VAL A 13 -13.99 -12.89 -0.23
N ILE A 14 -14.76 -12.66 0.85
CA ILE A 14 -14.54 -11.52 1.74
C ILE A 14 -13.16 -11.60 2.41
N VAL A 15 -12.77 -12.78 2.90
CA VAL A 15 -11.46 -12.97 3.54
C VAL A 15 -10.33 -12.71 2.54
N VAL A 16 -10.44 -13.19 1.30
CA VAL A 16 -9.44 -12.92 0.25
C VAL A 16 -9.35 -11.42 -0.05
N LEU A 17 -10.48 -10.72 -0.17
CA LEU A 17 -10.49 -9.27 -0.39
C LEU A 17 -9.83 -8.50 0.76
N LEU A 18 -10.08 -8.91 2.01
CA LEU A 18 -9.43 -8.31 3.18
C LEU A 18 -7.92 -8.52 3.18
N ILE A 19 -7.45 -9.72 2.83
CA ILE A 19 -6.01 -10.00 2.73
C ILE A 19 -5.37 -9.11 1.66
N VAL A 20 -5.97 -9.03 0.47
CA VAL A 20 -5.48 -8.16 -0.62
C VAL A 20 -5.48 -6.69 -0.20
N PHE A 21 -6.54 -6.24 0.48
CA PHE A 21 -6.65 -4.88 0.98
C PHE A 21 -5.55 -4.55 1.99
N LEU A 22 -5.29 -5.45 2.95
CA LEU A 22 -4.23 -5.27 3.94
C LEU A 22 -2.85 -5.24 3.30
N ILE A 23 -2.59 -6.08 2.30
CA ILE A 23 -1.32 -6.07 1.56
C ILE A 23 -1.14 -4.73 0.83
N LYS A 24 -2.14 -4.26 0.07
CA LYS A 24 -2.07 -2.96 -0.62
C LYS A 24 -1.83 -1.82 0.37
N ARG A 25 -2.60 -1.77 1.45
CA ARG A 25 -2.48 -0.71 2.46
C ARG A 25 -1.13 -0.74 3.16
N ASN A 26 -0.58 -1.92 3.43
CA ASN A 26 0.75 -2.06 4.04
C ASN A 26 1.89 -1.72 3.05
N GLN A 27 1.68 -1.89 1.74
CA GLN A 27 2.63 -1.43 0.73
C GLN A 27 2.62 0.10 0.60
N GLU A 28 1.46 0.74 0.68
CA GLU A 28 1.36 2.22 0.68
C GLU A 28 2.11 2.86 1.85
N ASP A 29 2.10 2.24 3.04
CA ASP A 29 2.88 2.71 4.19
C ASP A 29 4.40 2.58 3.95
N LYS A 30 4.86 1.49 3.33
CA LYS A 30 6.28 1.30 3.01
C LYS A 30 6.77 2.28 1.94
N THR A 31 5.98 2.49 0.89
CA THR A 31 6.34 3.41 -0.19
C THR A 31 6.40 4.85 0.31
N LYS A 32 5.49 5.27 1.20
CA LYS A 32 5.58 6.59 1.83
C LYS A 32 6.83 6.76 2.68
N PHE A 33 7.18 5.77 3.49
CA PHE A 33 8.37 5.82 4.32
C PHE A 33 9.66 5.87 3.49
N GLU A 34 9.77 5.06 2.44
CA GLU A 34 10.92 5.11 1.53
C GLU A 34 11.00 6.47 0.83
N GLN A 35 9.88 7.03 0.40
CA GLN A 35 9.85 8.33 -0.26
C GLN A 35 10.24 9.47 0.70
N GLU A 36 9.73 9.46 1.93
CA GLU A 36 10.07 10.45 2.97
C GLU A 36 11.55 10.36 3.40
N VAL A 37 12.11 9.15 3.49
CA VAL A 37 13.54 8.95 3.82
C VAL A 37 14.43 9.37 2.65
N ILE A 38 14.07 9.02 1.41
CA ILE A 38 14.81 9.44 0.20
C ILE A 38 14.78 10.97 0.04
N ASP A 39 13.64 11.63 0.28
CA ASP A 39 13.54 13.10 0.25
C ASP A 39 14.26 13.78 1.42
N SER A 40 14.41 13.10 2.57
CA SER A 40 15.14 13.62 3.72
C SER A 40 16.66 13.39 3.64
N GLU A 41 17.11 12.33 2.96
CA GLU A 41 18.53 12.01 2.75
C GLU A 41 19.10 12.57 1.44
N ARG A 42 18.26 13.00 0.50
CA ARG A 42 18.72 13.88 -0.57
C ARG A 42 19.18 15.19 0.09
N PRO A 43 20.49 15.54 0.05
CA PRO A 43 20.86 16.91 0.34
C PRO A 43 20.03 17.81 -0.58
N PRO A 44 19.69 19.04 -0.16
CA PRO A 44 19.09 20.02 -1.07
C PRO A 44 20.10 20.24 -2.20
N GLU A 45 20.02 19.42 -3.25
CA GLU A 45 20.64 19.66 -4.52
C GLU A 45 19.80 20.78 -5.10
N LYS A 46 20.20 21.99 -4.69
CA LYS A 46 20.26 23.18 -5.51
C LYS A 46 19.39 23.03 -6.77
N ASP A 47 18.09 23.26 -6.63
CA ASP A 47 17.41 23.96 -7.70
C ASP A 47 17.88 25.41 -7.54
N ASP A 48 19.10 25.60 -8.05
CA ASP A 48 19.74 26.88 -8.20
C ASP A 48 18.70 27.81 -8.83
N LYS A 49 18.38 28.88 -8.08
CA LYS A 49 18.09 30.13 -8.74
C LYS A 49 19.13 30.32 -9.84
N GLU A 50 18.67 30.75 -11.02
CA GLU A 50 19.40 31.41 -12.12
C GLU A 50 19.27 30.64 -13.45
N ASN A 51 18.36 31.11 -14.32
CA ASN A 51 18.65 31.97 -15.48
C ASN A 51 19.19 31.20 -16.71
N LEU A 52 18.32 30.90 -17.68
CA LEU A 52 18.35 31.52 -19.04
C LEU A 52 17.06 31.19 -19.82
#